data_AF-A0A117S171-F1
#
_entry.id   AF-A0A117S171-F1
#
_cell.length_a   1.000
_cell.length_b   1.000
_cell.length_c   1.000
_cell.angle_alpha   90.00
_cell.angle_beta   90.00
_cell.angle_gamma   90.00
#
_symmetry.space_group_name_H-M   'P 1'
#
loop_
_entity.id
_entity.type
_entity.pdbx_description
1 polymer ?
#
loop_
_entity_poly.entity_id
_entity_poly.type
_entity_poly.pdbx_seq_one_letter_code
_entity_poly.pdbx_strand_id
1 'polypeptide(L)'
;MRHYFQLHSVGSTMANLNSSILLNMPLLLPDISEQQRISRDCDDIELHSQKRELLIARQLTLLSERRQALITAAVTGQFDVSTASGRGIED
;
A
#
# COMPACT_ATOMS: atom_id res chain seq x y z
N MET A 1 -19.35 12.37 8.12
CA MET A 1 -18.59 12.23 9.38
C MET A 1 -17.53 13.30 9.60
N ARG A 2 -16.50 13.44 8.74
CA ARG A 2 -15.36 14.36 9.01
C ARG A 2 -15.78 15.80 9.34
N HIS A 3 -16.70 16.36 8.56
CA HIS A 3 -17.26 17.70 8.78
C HIS A 3 -18.02 17.81 10.11
N TYR A 4 -18.78 16.78 10.49
CA TYR A 4 -19.49 16.72 11.77
C TYR A 4 -18.51 16.81 12.94
N PHE A 5 -17.43 16.03 12.91
CA PHE A 5 -16.42 16.07 13.96
C PHE A 5 -15.66 17.40 14.03
N GLN A 6 -15.36 18.03 12.90
CA GLN A 6 -14.73 19.35 12.89
C GLN A 6 -15.61 20.44 13.52
N LEU A 7 -16.93 20.35 13.33
CA LEU A 7 -17.89 21.32 13.88
C LEU A 7 -18.17 21.09 15.37
N HIS A 8 -18.21 19.84 15.81
CA HIS A 8 -18.66 19.48 17.16
C HIS A 8 -17.52 19.16 18.13
N SER A 9 -16.28 19.02 17.66
CA SER A 9 -15.12 18.80 18.54
C SER A 9 -14.91 19.98 19.48
N VAL A 10 -14.53 19.69 20.72
CA VAL A 10 -14.32 20.68 21.78
C VAL A 10 -12.84 20.82 22.14
N GLY A 11 -12.47 21.89 22.81
CA GLY A 11 -11.09 22.12 23.29
C GLY A 11 -10.37 23.24 22.54
N SER A 12 -9.63 24.07 23.27
CA SER A 12 -9.01 25.29 22.74
C SER A 12 -7.65 25.07 22.06
N THR A 13 -6.90 24.04 22.47
CA THR A 13 -5.54 23.76 21.96
C THR A 13 -5.52 22.52 21.08
N MET A 14 -6.33 21.51 21.41
CA MET A 14 -6.50 20.29 20.63
C MET A 14 -7.98 19.92 20.55
N ALA A 15 -8.42 19.54 19.35
CA ALA A 15 -9.76 19.02 19.12
C ALA A 15 -9.96 17.71 19.90
N ASN A 16 -10.99 17.66 20.73
CA ASN A 16 -11.40 16.51 21.52
C ASN A 16 -12.79 16.05 21.13
N LEU A 17 -12.98 14.73 21.15
CA LEU A 17 -14.26 14.06 20.97
C LEU A 17 -14.67 13.46 22.31
N ASN A 18 -15.77 13.96 22.89
CA ASN A 18 -16.39 13.35 24.06
C ASN A 18 -17.48 12.36 23.65
N SER A 19 -17.92 11.54 24.59
CA SER A 19 -18.93 10.50 24.35
C SER A 19 -20.24 11.07 23.78
N SER A 20 -20.64 12.27 24.19
CA SER A 20 -21.85 12.92 23.68
C SER A 20 -21.75 13.26 22.20
N ILE A 21 -20.58 13.70 21.72
CA ILE A 21 -20.36 13.97 20.29
C ILE A 21 -20.42 12.67 19.49
N LEU A 22 -19.84 11.58 20.01
CA LEU A 22 -19.85 10.28 19.34
C LEU A 22 -21.27 9.71 19.25
N LEU A 23 -22.03 9.75 20.34
CA LEU A 23 -23.39 9.20 20.43
C LEU A 23 -24.41 9.95 19.56
N ASN A 24 -24.19 11.25 19.34
CA ASN A 24 -25.08 12.08 18.52
C ASN A 24 -24.67 12.16 17.05
N MET A 25 -23.62 11.44 16.65
CA MET A 25 -23.17 11.46 15.27
C MET A 25 -24.23 10.80 14.36
N PRO A 26 -24.71 11.50 13.32
CA PRO A 26 -25.63 10.91 12.36
C PRO A 26 -24.91 9.80 11.58
N LEU A 27 -25.51 8.62 11.58
CA LEU A 27 -25.03 7.42 10.91
C LEU A 27 -26.07 6.92 9.92
N LEU A 28 -25.62 6.54 8.73
CA LEU A 28 -26.43 5.79 7.80
C LEU A 28 -26.43 4.33 8.26
N LEU A 29 -27.61 3.78 8.51
CA LEU A 29 -27.78 2.41 8.95
C LEU A 29 -28.62 1.66 7.89
N PRO A 30 -27.97 1.13 6.82
CA PRO A 30 -28.68 0.31 5.84
C PRO A 30 -29.16 -1.00 6.46
N ASP A 31 -29.94 -1.79 5.74
CA ASP A 31 -30.38 -3.09 6.25
C ASP A 31 -29.19 -4.06 6.46
N ILE A 32 -29.41 -5.12 7.25
CA ILE A 32 -28.36 -6.08 7.60
C ILE A 32 -27.77 -6.76 6.35
N SER A 33 -28.57 -6.97 5.30
CA SER A 33 -28.10 -7.63 4.07
C SER A 33 -27.10 -6.74 3.34
N GLU A 34 -27.42 -5.46 3.21
CA GLU A 34 -26.55 -4.46 2.60
C GLU A 34 -25.29 -4.21 3.45
N GLN A 35 -25.40 -4.14 4.79
CA GLN A 35 -24.24 -4.05 5.68
C GLN A 35 -23.27 -5.22 5.47
N GLN A 36 -23.79 -6.45 5.41
CA GLN A 36 -22.98 -7.64 5.19
C GLN A 36 -22.35 -7.67 3.79
N ARG A 37 -23.07 -7.21 2.76
CA ARG A 37 -22.52 -7.10 1.40
C ARG A 37 -21.35 -6.13 1.37
N ILE A 38 -21.55 -4.91 1.90
CA ILE A 38 -20.51 -3.88 1.95
C ILE A 38 -19.29 -4.39 2.75
N SER A 39 -19.51 -5.04 3.90
CA SER A 39 -18.43 -5.61 4.70
C SER A 39 -17.61 -6.63 3.91
N ARG A 40 -18.26 -7.57 3.23
CA ARG A 40 -17.58 -8.57 2.40
C ARG A 40 -16.79 -7.94 1.26
N ASP A 41 -17.37 -6.95 0.58
CA ASP A 41 -16.70 -6.24 -0.51
C ASP A 41 -15.43 -5.52 0.00
N CYS A 42 -15.50 -4.91 1.19
CA CYS A 42 -14.33 -4.30 1.83
C CYS A 42 -13.27 -5.35 2.21
N ASP A 43 -13.67 -6.48 2.79
CA ASP A 43 -12.77 -7.57 3.17
C ASP A 43 -12.03 -8.14 1.94
N ASP A 44 -12.73 -8.30 0.81
CA ASP A 44 -12.14 -8.77 -0.44
C ASP A 44 -11.13 -7.77 -1.01
N ILE A 45 -11.44 -6.47 -0.96
CA ILE A 45 -10.52 -5.40 -1.39
C ILE A 45 -9.27 -5.39 -0.52
N GLU A 46 -9.43 -5.46 0.81
CA GLU A 46 -8.35 -5.50 1.79
C GLU A 46 -7.42 -6.70 1.52
N LEU A 47 -7.99 -7.90 1.36
CA LEU A 47 -7.25 -9.12 1.07
C LEU A 47 -6.45 -9.01 -0.24
N HIS A 48 -7.07 -8.45 -1.29
CA HIS A 48 -6.39 -8.23 -2.55
C HIS A 48 -5.27 -7.20 -2.45
N SER A 49 -5.45 -6.14 -1.67
CA SER A 49 -4.41 -5.13 -1.41
C SER A 49 -3.21 -5.76 -0.71
N GLN A 50 -3.44 -6.48 0.39
CA GLN A 50 -2.39 -7.16 1.16
C GLN A 50 -1.61 -8.17 0.30
N LYS A 51 -2.31 -8.94 -0.54
CA LYS A 51 -1.66 -9.87 -1.48
C LYS A 51 -0.76 -9.15 -2.47
N ARG A 52 -1.19 -7.99 -3.00
CA ARG A 52 -0.39 -7.19 -3.94
C ARG A 52 0.84 -6.62 -3.25
N GLU A 53 0.70 -6.08 -2.05
CA GLU A 53 1.82 -5.58 -1.24
C GLU A 53 2.88 -6.66 -1.03
N LEU A 54 2.46 -7.87 -0.66
CA LEU A 54 3.38 -9.01 -0.49
C LEU A 54 4.10 -9.38 -1.79
N LEU A 55 3.39 -9.39 -2.92
CA LEU A 55 3.97 -9.71 -4.23
C LEU A 55 4.99 -8.65 -4.67
N ILE A 56 4.68 -7.37 -4.46
CA ILE A 56 5.59 -6.26 -4.75
C ILE A 56 6.84 -6.35 -3.88
N ALA A 57 6.68 -6.57 -2.57
CA ALA A 57 7.79 -6.76 -1.65
C ALA A 57 8.71 -7.92 -2.11
N ARG A 58 8.11 -9.05 -2.49
CA ARG A 58 8.86 -10.20 -3.03
C ARG A 58 9.59 -9.88 -4.32
N GLN A 59 8.96 -9.15 -5.25
CA GLN A 59 9.62 -8.73 -6.49
C GLN A 59 10.82 -7.83 -6.22
N LEU A 60 10.69 -6.88 -5.28
CA LEU A 60 11.80 -6.00 -4.91
C LEU A 60 12.98 -6.80 -4.33
N THR A 61 12.71 -7.79 -3.47
CA THR A 61 13.74 -8.70 -2.96
C THR A 61 14.45 -9.44 -4.10
N LEU A 62 13.68 -10.08 -5.00
CA LEU A 62 14.24 -10.82 -6.13
C LEU A 62 15.05 -9.94 -7.10
N LEU A 63 14.60 -8.71 -7.33
CA LEU A 63 15.33 -7.73 -8.14
C LEU A 63 16.65 -7.32 -7.47
N SER A 64 16.66 -7.14 -6.15
CA SER A 64 17.87 -6.85 -5.39
C SER A 64 18.87 -8.01 -5.47
N GLU A 65 18.41 -9.24 -5.26
CA GLU A 65 19.22 -10.46 -5.39
C GLU A 65 19.79 -10.60 -6.80
N ARG A 66 18.95 -10.44 -7.84
CA ARG A 66 19.40 -10.51 -9.24
C ARG A 66 20.42 -9.43 -9.56
N ARG A 67 20.21 -8.19 -9.10
CA ARG A 67 21.17 -7.10 -9.27
C ARG A 67 22.52 -7.47 -8.64
N GLN A 68 22.50 -8.00 -7.42
CA GLN A 68 23.72 -8.42 -6.73
C GLN A 68 24.43 -9.55 -7.49
N ALA A 69 23.69 -10.57 -7.92
CA ALA A 69 24.23 -11.68 -8.70
C ALA A 69 24.85 -11.22 -10.03
N LEU A 70 24.19 -10.29 -10.74
CA LEU A 70 24.74 -9.72 -11.99
C LEU A 70 26.02 -8.93 -11.73
N ILE A 71 26.08 -8.12 -10.67
CA ILE A 71 27.31 -7.40 -10.29
C ILE A 71 28.42 -8.40 -9.98
N THR A 72 28.13 -9.44 -9.18
CA THR A 72 29.11 -10.48 -8.85
C THR A 72 29.60 -11.21 -10.09
N ALA A 73 28.71 -11.61 -11.01
CA ALA A 73 29.07 -12.26 -12.25
C ALA A 73 29.96 -11.37 -13.13
N ALA A 74 29.64 -10.08 -13.23
CA ALA A 74 30.44 -9.11 -13.98
C ALA A 74 31.84 -8.93 -13.38
N VAL A 75 31.94 -8.76 -12.05
CA VAL A 75 33.23 -8.54 -11.36
C VAL A 75 34.10 -9.80 -11.33
N THR A 76 33.48 -11.00 -11.33
CA THR A 76 34.20 -12.28 -11.42
C THR A 76 34.52 -12.72 -12.85
N GLY A 77 34.17 -11.90 -13.86
CA GLY A 77 34.41 -12.22 -15.27
C GLY A 77 33.51 -13.33 -15.83
N GLN A 78 32.49 -13.76 -15.09
CA GLN A 78 31.47 -14.71 -15.55
C GLN A 78 30.42 -14.06 -16.47
N PHE A 79 30.42 -12.72 -16.55
CA PHE A 79 29.57 -11.93 -17.42
C PHE A 79 30.37 -10.79 -18.05
N ASP A 80 30.48 -10.78 -19.38
CA ASP A 80 31.21 -9.73 -20.10
C ASP A 80 30.34 -8.48 -20.25
N VAL A 81 30.72 -7.44 -19.52
CA VAL A 81 30.03 -6.14 -19.49
C VAL A 81 30.35 -5.29 -20.73
N SER A 82 31.43 -5.59 -21.46
CA SER A 82 31.87 -4.80 -22.62
C SER A 82 30.96 -5.00 -23.85
N THR A 83 30.49 -6.23 -24.06
CA THR A 83 29.50 -6.60 -25.09
C THR A 83 28.07 -6.18 -24.72
N ALA A 84 27.75 -6.07 -23.41
CA ALA A 84 26.43 -5.69 -22.93
C ALA A 84 26.14 -4.18 -22.98
N SER A 85 27.16 -3.32 -23.00
CA SER A 85 27.01 -1.85 -22.93
C SER A 85 26.49 -1.19 -24.21
N GLY A 86 26.23 -1.94 -25.30
CA GLY A 86 25.86 -1.36 -26.60
C GLY A 86 26.95 -0.48 -27.24
N ARG A 87 28.12 -0.38 -26.61
CA ARG A 87 29.31 0.34 -27.11
C ARG A 87 30.15 -0.46 -28.09
N GLY A 88 29.71 -1.68 -28.44
CA GLY A 88 30.34 -2.55 -29.43
C GLY A 88 29.50 -2.76 -30.71
N ILE A 89 28.49 -1.91 -30.95
CA ILE A 89 27.81 -1.85 -32.24
C ILE A 89 28.46 -0.73 -33.06
N GLU A 90 29.70 -0.97 -33.48
CA GLU A 90 30.28 -0.27 -34.63
C GLU A 90 30.60 -1.38 -35.65
N ASP A 91 30.06 -1.18 -36.86
CA ASP A 91 29.96 -2.02 -38.07
C ASP A 91 28.72 -2.93 -38.19
#